data_AF-A0AAE4NL28-F1
#
_entry.id   AF-A0AAE4NL28-F1
#
_cell.length_a   1.000
_cell.length_b   1.000
_cell.length_c   1.000
_cell.angle_alpha   90.00
_cell.angle_beta   90.00
_cell.angle_gamma   90.00
#
_symmetry.space_group_name_H-M   'P 1'
#
loop_
_entity.id
_entity.type
_entity.pdbx_description
1 polymer ?
#
loop_
_entity_poly.entity_id
_entity_poly.type
_entity_poly.pdbx_seq_one_letter_code
_entity_poly.pdbx_strand_id
1 'polypeptide(L)'
;MPEVTKHYAVDLTRLDTAVYRATNSAGASIEFGSGEGLLSPVELLLAAVAGCSAVDVDVVTSRRAEPESFDVHVEGDRVNEDGASRLSEVRVGFDLTFPDTHPRVTKRASSWTT
;
A
#
# COMPACT_ATOMS: atom_id res chain seq x y z
N MET A 1 -13.76 27.52 7.77
CA MET A 1 -14.29 26.18 7.44
C MET A 1 -13.28 25.54 6.50
N PRO A 2 -12.84 24.29 6.73
CA PRO A 2 -11.90 23.64 5.82
C PRO A 2 -12.56 23.47 4.44
N GLU A 3 -11.79 23.76 3.39
CA GLU A 3 -12.21 23.56 2.00
C GLU A 3 -11.96 22.10 1.60
N VAL A 4 -12.98 21.41 1.12
CA VAL A 4 -12.84 20.06 0.56
C VAL A 4 -12.34 20.21 -0.87
N THR A 5 -11.09 19.86 -1.11
CA THR A 5 -10.45 19.98 -2.43
C THR A 5 -10.69 18.77 -3.33
N LYS A 6 -10.97 17.60 -2.74
CA LYS A 6 -11.24 16.36 -3.47
C LYS A 6 -12.09 15.40 -2.65
N HIS A 7 -13.01 14.70 -3.32
CA HIS A 7 -13.84 13.64 -2.73
C HIS A 7 -13.49 12.31 -3.39
N TYR A 8 -13.39 11.25 -2.60
CA TYR A 8 -13.14 9.88 -3.08
C TYR A 8 -14.32 8.99 -2.68
N ALA A 9 -14.83 8.22 -3.64
CA ALA A 9 -15.90 7.26 -3.43
C ALA A 9 -15.67 6.01 -4.28
N VAL A 10 -16.07 4.86 -3.74
CA VAL A 10 -16.10 3.57 -4.43
C VAL A 10 -17.39 2.84 -4.06
N ASP A 11 -18.00 2.18 -5.04
CA ASP A 11 -19.15 1.31 -4.86
C ASP A 11 -18.69 -0.15 -4.72
N LEU A 12 -19.27 -0.87 -3.76
CA LEU A 12 -18.93 -2.27 -3.49
C LEU A 12 -20.09 -3.19 -3.88
N THR A 13 -19.83 -4.13 -4.78
CA THR A 13 -20.79 -5.17 -5.18
C THR A 13 -20.30 -6.53 -4.69
N ARG A 14 -21.17 -7.30 -4.03
CA ARG A 14 -20.87 -8.70 -3.67
C ARG A 14 -21.01 -9.59 -4.90
N LEU A 15 -19.97 -10.35 -5.23
CA LEU A 15 -19.98 -11.33 -6.31
C LEU A 15 -20.26 -12.74 -5.77
N ASP A 16 -19.66 -13.11 -4.64
CA ASP A 16 -19.89 -14.36 -3.93
C ASP A 16 -19.68 -14.16 -2.41
N THR A 17 -19.77 -15.24 -1.64
CA THR A 17 -19.51 -15.27 -0.21
C THR A 17 -18.07 -14.84 0.05
N ALA A 18 -17.94 -13.72 0.75
CA ALA A 18 -16.66 -13.08 1.04
C ALA A 18 -15.84 -12.68 -0.21
N VAL A 19 -16.49 -12.48 -1.37
CA VAL A 19 -15.86 -11.97 -2.60
C VAL A 19 -16.61 -10.74 -3.10
N TYR A 20 -15.89 -9.65 -3.31
CA TYR A 20 -16.45 -8.35 -3.65
C TYR A 20 -15.69 -7.68 -4.79
N ARG A 21 -16.40 -6.84 -5.54
CA ARG A 21 -15.83 -5.92 -6.53
C ARG A 21 -16.03 -4.48 -6.07
N ALA A 22 -14.94 -3.74 -5.93
CA ALA A 22 -14.98 -2.29 -5.73
C ALA A 22 -14.86 -1.60 -7.10
N THR A 23 -15.70 -0.58 -7.36
CA THR A 23 -15.68 0.20 -8.59
C THR A 23 -15.69 1.69 -8.27
N ASN A 24 -14.84 2.48 -8.91
CA ASN A 24 -14.83 3.93 -8.74
C ASN A 24 -15.75 4.64 -9.75
N SER A 25 -15.93 5.95 -9.60
CA SER A 25 -16.75 6.76 -10.51
C SER A 25 -16.25 6.81 -11.97
N ALA A 26 -15.00 6.45 -12.22
CA ALA A 26 -14.42 6.34 -13.56
C ALA A 26 -14.62 4.94 -14.19
N GLY A 27 -15.27 4.01 -13.48
CA GLY A 27 -15.51 2.65 -13.95
C GLY A 27 -14.33 1.69 -13.77
N ALA A 28 -13.22 2.13 -13.17
CA ALA A 28 -12.12 1.23 -12.81
C ALA A 28 -12.54 0.36 -11.64
N SER A 29 -12.19 -0.92 -11.67
CA SER A 29 -12.61 -1.88 -10.66
C SER A 29 -11.52 -2.87 -10.28
N ILE A 30 -11.65 -3.40 -9.06
CA ILE A 30 -10.80 -4.44 -8.50
C ILE A 30 -11.68 -5.47 -7.78
N GLU A 31 -11.27 -6.73 -7.81
CA GLU A 31 -11.88 -7.80 -7.01
C GLU A 31 -10.97 -8.17 -5.84
N PHE A 32 -11.58 -8.44 -4.69
CA PHE A 32 -10.88 -8.80 -3.47
C PHE A 32 -11.79 -9.63 -2.56
N GLY A 33 -11.21 -10.45 -1.69
CA GLY A 33 -12.00 -11.39 -0.88
C GLY A 33 -11.20 -12.56 -0.33
N SER A 34 -11.89 -13.62 0.06
CA SER A 34 -11.29 -14.86 0.62
C SER A 34 -11.07 -15.97 -0.42
N GLY A 35 -11.07 -15.64 -1.72
CA GLY A 35 -10.88 -16.59 -2.83
C GLY A 35 -9.44 -16.70 -3.31
N GLU A 36 -9.12 -17.77 -4.03
CA GLU A 36 -7.79 -17.94 -4.65
C GLU A 36 -7.49 -16.82 -5.66
N GLY A 37 -6.25 -16.33 -5.64
CA GLY A 37 -5.80 -15.26 -6.53
C GLY A 37 -6.31 -13.86 -6.20
N LEU A 38 -7.05 -13.69 -5.10
CA LEU A 38 -7.54 -12.40 -4.64
C LEU A 38 -6.74 -11.93 -3.42
N LEU A 39 -6.54 -10.62 -3.33
CA LEU A 39 -6.13 -10.02 -2.07
C LEU A 39 -7.30 -10.08 -1.09
N SER A 40 -7.01 -10.43 0.17
CA SER A 40 -7.96 -10.20 1.26
C SER A 40 -8.18 -8.70 1.48
N PRO A 41 -9.26 -8.30 2.16
CA PRO A 41 -9.50 -6.89 2.49
C PRO A 41 -8.33 -6.23 3.25
N VAL A 42 -7.63 -6.99 4.10
CA VAL A 42 -6.49 -6.47 4.87
C VAL A 42 -5.25 -6.31 3.98
N GLU A 43 -4.97 -7.27 3.10
CA GLU A 43 -3.85 -7.16 2.16
C GLU A 43 -4.07 -6.03 1.16
N LEU A 44 -5.32 -5.85 0.68
CA LEU A 44 -5.66 -4.71 -0.17
C LEU A 44 -5.51 -3.37 0.55
N LEU A 45 -5.86 -3.30 1.83
CA LEU A 45 -5.63 -2.12 2.66
C LEU A 45 -4.13 -1.82 2.78
N LEU A 46 -3.31 -2.82 3.08
CA LEU A 46 -1.86 -2.67 3.15
C LEU A 46 -1.26 -2.22 1.81
N ALA A 47 -1.72 -2.79 0.70
CA ALA A 47 -1.33 -2.38 -0.64
C ALA A 47 -1.69 -0.90 -0.91
N ALA A 48 -2.88 -0.44 -0.49
CA ALA A 48 -3.28 0.96 -0.64
C ALA A 48 -2.41 1.91 0.22
N VAL A 49 -2.10 1.53 1.47
CA VAL A 49 -1.22 2.31 2.37
C VAL A 49 0.20 2.41 1.79
N ALA A 50 0.76 1.29 1.36
CA ALA A 50 2.07 1.24 0.72
C ALA A 50 2.06 2.06 -0.58
N GLY A 51 1.02 1.94 -1.41
CA GLY A 51 0.87 2.65 -2.67
C GLY A 51 0.83 4.18 -2.49
N CYS A 52 0.08 4.68 -1.51
CA CYS A 52 0.08 6.12 -1.20
C CYS A 52 1.49 6.63 -0.86
N SER A 53 2.23 5.89 -0.06
CA SER A 53 3.61 6.25 0.31
C SER A 53 4.58 6.11 -0.86
N ALA A 54 4.41 5.08 -1.69
CA ALA A 54 5.25 4.79 -2.84
C ALA A 54 5.17 5.86 -3.91
N VAL A 55 3.97 6.38 -4.21
CA VAL A 55 3.79 7.49 -5.16
C VAL A 55 4.60 8.71 -4.74
N ASP A 56 4.58 9.06 -3.45
CA ASP A 56 5.34 10.20 -2.94
C ASP A 56 6.85 9.97 -3.04
N VAL A 57 7.33 8.78 -2.65
CA VAL A 57 8.74 8.42 -2.73
C VAL A 57 9.22 8.46 -4.17
N ASP A 58 8.50 7.83 -5.10
CA ASP A 58 8.80 7.80 -6.52
C ASP A 58 8.89 9.21 -7.12
N VAL A 59 7.86 10.05 -6.91
CA VAL A 59 7.85 11.44 -7.40
C VAL A 59 9.05 12.24 -6.86
N VAL A 60 9.49 12.00 -5.63
CA VAL A 60 10.65 12.70 -5.05
C VAL A 60 11.97 12.15 -5.61
N THR A 61 12.13 10.83 -5.74
CA THR A 61 13.38 10.22 -6.18
C THR A 61 13.63 10.41 -7.67
N SER A 62 12.59 10.29 -8.49
CA SER A 62 12.66 10.36 -9.95
C SER A 62 12.95 11.78 -10.47
N ARG A 63 12.80 12.81 -9.61
CA ARG A 63 13.34 14.17 -9.87
C ARG A 63 14.86 14.21 -9.92
N ARG A 64 15.54 13.28 -9.24
CA ARG A 64 17.00 13.25 -9.13
C ARG A 64 17.60 12.21 -10.08
N ALA A 65 17.07 11.01 -10.10
CA ALA A 65 17.44 9.94 -11.01
C ALA A 65 16.31 8.91 -11.06
N GLU A 66 16.06 8.35 -12.24
CA GLU A 66 15.13 7.24 -12.39
C GLU A 66 15.70 5.99 -11.66
N PRO A 67 14.92 5.34 -10.78
CA PRO A 67 15.35 4.09 -10.14
C PRO A 67 15.42 2.93 -11.15
N GLU A 68 16.44 2.08 -11.03
CA GLU A 68 16.56 0.82 -11.77
C GLU A 68 15.66 -0.27 -11.17
N SER A 69 15.41 -0.21 -9.85
CA SER A 69 14.44 -1.05 -9.15
C SER A 69 13.68 -0.25 -8.10
N PHE A 70 12.39 -0.55 -7.93
CA PHE A 70 11.52 0.07 -6.93
C PHE A 70 10.63 -1.00 -6.32
N ASP A 71 11.09 -1.60 -5.23
CA ASP A 71 10.37 -2.65 -4.52
C ASP A 71 9.87 -2.13 -3.17
N VAL A 72 8.60 -2.43 -2.86
CA VAL A 72 7.98 -2.04 -1.59
C VAL A 72 7.47 -3.29 -0.89
N HIS A 73 7.93 -3.50 0.33
CA HIS A 73 7.40 -4.53 1.21
C HIS A 73 6.55 -3.89 2.30
N VAL A 74 5.36 -4.44 2.53
CA VAL A 74 4.46 -3.97 3.59
C VAL A 74 3.94 -5.16 4.38
N GLU A 75 3.97 -5.02 5.70
CA GLU A 75 3.47 -5.99 6.64
C GLU A 75 2.69 -5.30 7.77
N GLY A 76 1.87 -6.06 8.49
CA GLY A 76 1.14 -5.59 9.66
C GLY A 76 0.45 -6.73 10.38
N ASP A 77 0.27 -6.56 11.68
CA ASP A 77 -0.30 -7.58 12.56
C ASP A 77 -1.78 -7.33 12.79
N ARG A 78 -2.62 -8.33 12.52
CA ARG A 78 -4.03 -8.26 12.90
C ARG A 78 -4.19 -8.72 14.35
N VAL A 79 -4.54 -7.79 15.24
CA VAL A 79 -4.77 -8.08 16.66
C VAL A 79 -6.25 -7.98 17.00
N ASN A 80 -6.70 -8.86 17.89
CA ASN A 80 -8.05 -8.82 18.43
C ASN A 80 -7.98 -8.31 19.87
N GLU A 81 -8.70 -7.23 20.16
CA GLU A 81 -8.72 -6.56 21.45
C GLU A 81 -10.17 -6.18 21.76
N ASP A 82 -10.68 -6.61 22.92
CA ASP A 82 -12.06 -6.37 23.36
C ASP A 82 -13.15 -6.74 22.33
N GLY A 83 -12.91 -7.79 21.54
CA GLY A 83 -13.85 -8.26 20.50
C GLY A 83 -13.81 -7.45 19.20
N ALA A 84 -12.97 -6.40 19.13
CA ALA A 84 -12.69 -5.67 17.91
C ALA A 84 -11.39 -6.15 17.28
N SER A 85 -11.39 -6.31 15.95
CA SER A 85 -10.19 -6.60 15.18
C SER A 85 -9.59 -5.29 14.68
N ARG A 86 -8.33 -5.03 15.02
CA ARG A 86 -7.56 -3.89 14.48
C ARG A 86 -6.27 -4.35 13.82
N LEU A 87 -5.76 -3.55 12.89
CA LEU A 87 -4.42 -3.73 12.33
C LEU A 87 -3.44 -2.89 13.16
N SER A 88 -2.36 -3.49 13.63
CA SER A 88 -1.30 -2.86 14.40
C SER A 88 0.04 -3.06 13.72
N GLU A 89 1.04 -2.28 14.12
CA GLU A 89 2.44 -2.51 13.70
C GLU A 89 2.61 -2.54 12.17
N VAL A 90 1.92 -1.65 11.45
CA VAL A 90 2.08 -1.57 10.00
C VAL A 90 3.47 -1.02 9.67
N ARG A 91 4.28 -1.80 8.95
CA ARG A 91 5.63 -1.44 8.52
C ARG A 91 5.69 -1.42 7.00
N VAL A 92 6.23 -0.34 6.44
CA VAL A 92 6.46 -0.18 5.00
C VAL A 92 7.96 -0.01 4.78
N GLY A 93 8.56 -0.93 4.05
CA GLY A 93 9.97 -0.92 3.66
C GLY A 93 10.12 -0.65 2.17
N PHE A 94 11.08 0.19 1.80
CA PHE A 94 11.42 0.53 0.42
C PHE A 94 12.83 0.02 0.09
N ASP A 95 12.96 -0.74 -0.99
CA ASP A 95 14.24 -1.17 -1.55
C ASP A 95 14.37 -0.59 -2.97
N LEU A 96 15.21 0.44 -3.09
CA LEU A 96 15.40 1.21 -4.32
C LEU A 96 16.85 1.11 -4.78
N THR A 97 17.04 0.74 -6.04
CA THR A 97 18.36 0.79 -6.69
C THR A 97 18.38 1.96 -7.67
N PHE A 98 19.44 2.77 -7.62
CA PHE A 98 19.64 3.88 -8.56
C PHE A 98 20.92 3.66 -9.36
N PRO A 99 21.00 4.18 -10.60
CA PRO A 99 22.24 4.17 -11.37
C PRO A 99 23.37 4.85 -10.59
N ASP A 100 24.53 4.21 -10.51
CA ASP A 100 25.72 4.74 -9.83
C ASP A 100 26.17 6.04 -10.52
N THR A 101 25.73 7.19 -10.00
CA THR A 101 26.08 8.51 -10.54
C THR A 101 27.00 9.34 -9.62
N HIS A 102 27.27 8.90 -8.37
CA HIS A 102 28.39 9.28 -7.45
C HIS A 102 28.08 8.78 -5.99
N PRO A 103 29.02 8.74 -5.01
CA PRO A 103 29.09 7.67 -4.00
C PRO A 103 27.95 7.59 -2.98
N ARG A 104 27.60 6.33 -2.66
CA ARG A 104 26.49 5.79 -1.86
C ARG A 104 26.15 6.51 -0.55
N VAL A 105 24.86 6.80 -0.38
CA VAL A 105 24.17 6.74 0.93
C VAL A 105 23.31 5.47 0.92
N THR A 106 23.86 4.37 1.45
CA THR A 106 23.06 3.18 1.74
C THR A 106 22.31 3.41 3.05
N LYS A 107 21.03 3.76 3.01
CA LYS A 107 20.17 3.66 4.19
C LYS A 107 19.60 2.25 4.26
N ARG A 108 20.34 1.34 4.90
CA ARG A 108 19.74 0.09 5.39
C ARG A 108 18.78 0.45 6.51
N ALA A 109 17.48 0.33 6.27
CA ALA A 109 16.53 0.14 7.36
C ALA A 109 16.72 -1.31 7.85
N SER A 110 17.67 -1.52 8.76
CA SER A 110 17.75 -2.78 9.49
C SER A 110 16.54 -2.86 10.41
N SER A 111 15.65 -3.82 10.17
CA SER A 111 14.65 -4.25 11.14
C SER A 111 15.39 -4.65 12.42
N TRP A 112 15.04 -4.03 13.54
CA TRP A 112 15.42 -4.47 14.87
C TRP A 112 14.29 -5.33 15.41
N THR A 113 14.57 -6.61 15.61
CA THR A 113 13.84 -7.46 16.55
C THR A 113 14.73 -7.58 17.78
N THR A 114 14.25 -7.13 18.93
CA THR A 114 14.77 -7.53 20.25
C THR A 114 13.96 -8.72 20.72
#